data_AF-A0A1X7FW20-F1
#
_entry.id   AF-A0A1X7FW20-F1
#
_cell.length_a   1.000
_cell.length_b   1.000
_cell.length_c   1.000
_cell.angle_alpha   90.00
_cell.angle_beta   90.00
_cell.angle_gamma   90.00
#
_symmetry.space_group_name_H-M   'P 1'
#
loop_
_entity.id
_entity.type
_entity.pdbx_description
1 polymer ?
#
loop_
_entity_poly.entity_id
_entity_poly.type
_entity_poly.pdbx_seq_one_letter_code
_entity_poly.pdbx_strand_id
1 'polypeptide(L)'
;MSHWFLAAADDGAAVRDQWTKVGAALFECGGLFSALRIPADLVEAAAGTDDLDMVGAFLRTFLTGGAVFVDLHSRNFYALVPPSTAWTRTGRRHPGVECLGRDHYLGIPEMKRTEPRGRSYWCVPMDAPGDLCYPDELEELLRLGPARIGENAG
;
A
#
# COMPACT_ATOMS: atom_id res chain seq x y z
N MET A 1 3.30 -0.36 -19.96
CA MET A 1 2.22 -1.04 -19.22
C MET A 1 1.74 -0.13 -18.10
N SER A 2 0.75 0.71 -18.38
CA SER A 2 0.03 1.57 -17.41
C SER A 2 -1.48 1.61 -17.75
N HIS A 3 -1.92 0.69 -18.62
CA HIS A 3 -3.18 0.82 -19.35
C HIS A 3 -4.40 0.50 -18.49
N TRP A 4 -4.29 -0.37 -17.48
CA TRP A 4 -5.45 -0.87 -16.77
C TRP A 4 -6.01 0.14 -15.76
N PHE A 5 -5.17 0.87 -15.02
CA PHE A 5 -5.63 1.95 -14.13
C PHE A 5 -6.28 3.09 -14.92
N LEU A 6 -5.76 3.37 -16.12
CA LEU A 6 -6.29 4.38 -17.04
C LEU A 6 -7.57 3.90 -17.75
N ALA A 7 -7.72 2.60 -17.98
CA ALA A 7 -8.92 2.01 -18.57
C ALA A 7 -10.05 1.84 -17.54
N ALA A 8 -9.70 1.74 -16.26
CA ALA A 8 -10.65 1.63 -15.16
C ALA A 8 -10.99 3.00 -14.53
N ALA A 9 -10.28 4.06 -14.94
CA ALA A 9 -10.69 5.45 -14.69
C ALA A 9 -11.66 5.89 -15.79
N ASP A 10 -12.76 6.53 -15.41
CA ASP A 10 -13.71 7.11 -16.37
C ASP A 10 -13.06 8.14 -17.30
N ASP A 11 -11.96 8.78 -16.86
CA ASP A 11 -11.14 9.70 -17.66
C ASP A 11 -9.63 9.48 -17.45
N GLY A 12 -9.04 8.64 -18.30
CA GLY A 12 -7.58 8.40 -18.29
C GLY A 12 -6.72 9.62 -18.68
N ALA A 13 -7.27 10.65 -19.34
CA ALA A 13 -6.51 11.87 -19.61
C ALA A 13 -6.38 12.72 -18.34
N ALA A 14 -7.46 12.85 -17.57
CA ALA A 14 -7.45 13.52 -16.27
C ALA A 14 -6.50 12.85 -15.27
N VAL A 15 -6.48 11.52 -15.19
CA VAL A 15 -5.53 10.78 -14.34
C VAL A 15 -4.08 11.08 -14.70
N ARG A 16 -3.73 11.08 -15.99
CA ARG A 16 -2.37 11.43 -16.44
C ARG A 16 -1.99 12.86 -16.10
N ASP A 17 -2.93 13.79 -16.24
CA ASP A 17 -2.71 15.19 -15.89
C ASP A 17 -2.45 15.36 -14.38
N GLN A 18 -3.23 14.67 -13.54
CA GLN A 18 -3.03 14.64 -12.08
C GLN A 18 -1.66 14.05 -11.70
N TRP A 19 -1.27 12.91 -12.28
CA TRP A 19 0.07 12.37 -12.05
C TRP A 19 1.17 13.35 -12.46
N THR A 20 1.03 14.01 -13.61
CA THR A 20 2.04 14.95 -14.10
C THR A 20 2.15 16.19 -13.22
N LYS A 21 1.02 16.74 -12.75
CA LYS A 21 0.97 18.01 -12.01
C LYS A 21 1.15 17.85 -10.50
N VAL A 22 0.64 16.76 -9.93
CA VAL A 22 0.52 16.55 -8.47
C VAL A 22 1.36 15.36 -8.00
N GLY A 23 1.75 14.45 -8.89
CA GLY A 23 2.52 13.25 -8.57
C GLY A 23 1.66 12.08 -8.04
N ALA A 24 0.34 12.26 -7.97
CA ALA A 24 -0.64 11.25 -7.58
C ALA A 24 -1.98 11.54 -8.29
N ALA A 25 -2.78 10.51 -8.52
CA ALA A 25 -4.14 10.63 -9.03
C ALA A 25 -5.13 10.02 -8.04
N LEU A 26 -6.31 10.63 -7.92
CA LEU A 26 -7.30 10.25 -6.92
C LEU A 26 -8.21 9.14 -7.44
N PHE A 27 -8.33 8.05 -6.69
CA PHE A 27 -9.19 6.91 -7.04
C PHE A 27 -10.15 6.58 -5.91
N GLU A 28 -11.39 6.25 -6.27
CA GLU A 28 -12.38 5.72 -5.32
C GLU A 28 -12.02 4.27 -4.96
N CYS A 29 -11.97 4.00 -3.65
CA CYS A 29 -11.79 2.66 -3.12
C CYS A 29 -13.13 1.88 -3.07
N GLY A 30 -13.06 0.55 -3.04
CA GLY A 30 -14.21 -0.35 -2.99
C GLY A 30 -14.77 -0.77 -4.34
N GLY A 31 -14.27 -0.19 -5.45
CA GLY A 31 -14.56 -0.63 -6.82
C GLY A 31 -13.58 -1.69 -7.31
N LEU A 32 -12.40 -1.25 -7.75
CA LEU A 32 -11.33 -2.12 -8.26
C LEU A 32 -10.47 -2.73 -7.15
N PHE A 33 -10.30 -1.98 -6.07
CA PHE A 33 -9.49 -2.35 -4.92
C PHE A 33 -10.02 -1.63 -3.68
N SER A 34 -9.71 -2.16 -2.52
CA SER A 34 -9.64 -1.42 -1.27
C SER A 34 -8.16 -1.25 -0.91
N ALA A 35 -7.83 -0.42 0.07
CA ALA A 35 -6.46 -0.26 0.51
C ALA A 35 -6.34 -0.40 2.03
N LEU A 36 -5.35 -1.16 2.47
CA LEU A 36 -4.99 -1.19 3.88
C LEU A 36 -3.94 -0.13 4.16
N ARG A 37 -4.29 0.90 4.93
CA ARG A 37 -3.36 1.88 5.46
C ARG A 37 -2.68 1.31 6.69
N ILE A 38 -1.36 1.23 6.65
CA ILE A 38 -0.51 0.64 7.70
C ILE A 38 0.53 1.67 8.12
N PRO A 39 0.62 2.02 9.41
CA PRO A 39 1.71 2.83 9.94
C PRO A 39 3.10 2.25 9.61
N ALA A 40 4.03 3.12 9.23
CA ALA A 40 5.37 2.71 8.80
C ALA A 40 6.16 1.99 9.90
N ASP A 41 5.99 2.36 11.16
CA ASP A 41 6.64 1.70 12.30
C ASP A 41 6.28 0.20 12.41
N LEU A 42 5.03 -0.18 12.12
CA LEU A 42 4.62 -1.58 12.09
C LEU A 42 5.29 -2.36 10.95
N VAL A 43 5.39 -1.74 9.78
CA VAL A 43 6.02 -2.36 8.59
C VAL A 43 7.53 -2.49 8.77
N GLU A 44 8.18 -1.42 9.24
CA GLU A 44 9.63 -1.38 9.51
C GLU A 44 10.00 -2.36 10.62
N ALA A 45 9.19 -2.46 11.68
CA ALA A 45 9.39 -3.49 12.71
C ALA A 45 9.24 -4.91 12.15
N ALA A 46 8.23 -5.14 11.30
CA ALA A 46 8.04 -6.44 10.66
C ALA A 46 9.19 -6.77 9.69
N ALA A 47 9.78 -5.77 9.02
CA ALA A 47 10.97 -5.93 8.19
C ALA A 47 12.25 -6.10 9.02
N GLY A 48 12.30 -5.54 10.23
CA GLY A 48 13.50 -5.47 11.08
C GLY A 48 14.48 -4.36 10.65
N THR A 49 14.02 -3.37 9.89
CA THR A 49 14.83 -2.27 9.36
C THR A 49 13.93 -1.10 8.95
N ASP A 50 14.46 0.13 9.01
CA ASP A 50 13.86 1.35 8.49
C ASP A 50 14.44 1.79 7.13
N ASP A 51 15.42 1.04 6.61
CA ASP A 51 15.94 1.24 5.27
C ASP A 51 14.87 0.92 4.23
N LEU A 52 14.43 1.95 3.49
CA LEU A 52 13.31 1.88 2.55
C LEU A 52 13.50 0.87 1.41
N ASP A 53 14.74 0.65 0.96
CA ASP A 53 15.03 -0.32 -0.10
C ASP A 53 14.95 -1.74 0.46
N MET A 54 15.48 -1.96 1.67
CA MET A 54 15.35 -3.25 2.37
C MET A 54 13.91 -3.57 2.75
N VAL A 55 13.13 -2.57 3.20
CA VAL A 55 11.69 -2.72 3.47
C VAL A 55 10.95 -3.10 2.18
N GLY A 56 11.24 -2.45 1.06
CA GLY A 56 10.63 -2.78 -0.24
C GLY A 56 10.95 -4.22 -0.67
N ALA A 57 12.20 -4.66 -0.54
CA ALA A 57 12.61 -6.03 -0.85
C ALA A 57 11.92 -7.07 0.05
N PHE A 58 11.81 -6.77 1.34
CA PHE A 58 11.07 -7.59 2.31
C PHE A 58 9.59 -7.70 1.90
N LEU A 59 8.91 -6.57 1.69
CA LEU A 59 7.49 -6.55 1.30
C LEU A 59 7.23 -7.30 0.00
N ARG A 60 8.09 -7.14 -1.02
CA ARG A 60 7.96 -7.84 -2.30
C ARG A 60 7.98 -9.35 -2.12
N THR A 61 8.86 -9.83 -1.24
CA THR A 61 9.01 -11.26 -0.95
C THR A 61 7.87 -11.77 -0.08
N PHE A 62 7.51 -11.00 0.96
CA PHE A 62 6.55 -11.39 1.99
C PHE A 62 5.10 -11.41 1.46
N LEU A 63 4.75 -10.46 0.60
CA LEU A 63 3.38 -10.29 0.07
C LEU A 63 3.21 -10.90 -1.33
N THR A 64 4.08 -11.84 -1.72
CA THR A 64 4.05 -12.52 -3.02
C THR A 64 3.92 -11.57 -4.22
N GLY A 65 4.56 -10.38 -4.14
CA GLY A 65 4.50 -9.35 -5.18
C GLY A 65 3.26 -8.45 -5.18
N GLY A 66 2.36 -8.56 -4.18
CA GLY A 66 1.18 -7.72 -4.06
C GLY A 66 1.53 -6.22 -3.94
N ALA A 67 0.74 -5.38 -4.60
CA ALA A 67 1.07 -3.98 -4.78
C ALA A 67 1.01 -3.15 -3.49
N VAL A 68 2.13 -2.48 -3.17
CA VAL A 68 2.27 -1.59 -2.02
C VAL A 68 2.97 -0.30 -2.43
N PHE A 69 2.43 0.82 -1.99
CA PHE A 69 3.12 2.11 -2.05
C PHE A 69 3.17 2.74 -0.66
N VAL A 70 4.08 3.68 -0.48
CA VAL A 70 4.24 4.43 0.77
C VAL A 70 4.07 5.92 0.51
N ASP A 71 3.37 6.63 1.40
CA ASP A 71 3.43 8.08 1.50
C ASP A 71 4.45 8.44 2.60
N LEU A 72 5.58 8.99 2.16
CA LEU A 72 6.73 9.33 3.01
C LEU A 72 6.45 10.51 3.94
N HIS A 73 5.47 11.36 3.62
CA HIS A 73 5.10 12.51 4.45
C HIS A 73 4.23 12.07 5.63
N SER A 74 3.22 11.24 5.38
CA SER A 74 2.32 10.71 6.41
C SER A 74 2.87 9.48 7.13
N ARG A 75 3.95 8.90 6.62
CA ARG A 75 4.55 7.63 7.10
C ARG A 75 3.53 6.50 7.17
N ASN A 76 2.79 6.31 6.08
CA ASN A 76 1.88 5.18 5.92
C ASN A 76 2.20 4.39 4.65
N PHE A 77 2.23 3.07 4.79
CA PHE A 77 2.17 2.13 3.68
C PHE A 77 0.71 1.86 3.32
N TYR A 78 0.45 1.68 2.04
CA TYR A 78 -0.86 1.38 1.48
C TYR A 78 -0.73 0.11 0.65
N ALA A 79 -1.19 -1.00 1.22
CA ALA A 79 -1.29 -2.26 0.51
C ALA A 79 -2.63 -2.33 -0.21
N LEU A 80 -2.62 -2.51 -1.53
CA LEU A 80 -3.85 -2.65 -2.29
C LEU A 80 -4.39 -4.06 -2.13
N VAL A 81 -5.65 -4.20 -1.77
CA VAL A 81 -6.32 -5.47 -1.49
C VAL A 81 -7.60 -5.61 -2.31
N PRO A 82 -8.14 -6.82 -2.49
CA PRO A 82 -9.44 -7.00 -3.13
C PRO A 82 -10.54 -6.13 -2.48
N PRO A 83 -11.48 -5.57 -3.26
CA PRO A 83 -12.48 -4.62 -2.78
C PRO A 83 -13.43 -5.22 -1.72
N SER A 84 -13.65 -6.54 -1.77
CA SER A 84 -14.49 -7.31 -0.82
C SER A 84 -13.76 -7.72 0.47
N THR A 85 -12.53 -7.26 0.69
CA THR A 85 -11.73 -7.60 1.88
C THR A 85 -12.40 -7.10 3.16
N ALA A 86 -12.91 -8.02 3.97
CA ALA A 86 -13.55 -7.72 5.26
C ALA A 86 -12.50 -7.57 6.37
N TRP A 87 -11.92 -6.36 6.51
CA TRP A 87 -10.84 -6.08 7.47
C TRP A 87 -11.30 -5.65 8.88
N THR A 88 -12.54 -5.92 9.26
CA THR A 88 -13.18 -5.25 10.42
C THR A 88 -12.79 -5.82 11.79
N ARG A 89 -12.23 -7.04 11.84
CA ARG A 89 -11.88 -7.73 13.09
C ARG A 89 -10.40 -7.60 13.48
N THR A 90 -9.51 -7.57 12.50
CA THR A 90 -8.04 -7.48 12.69
C THR A 90 -7.55 -6.04 12.78
N GLY A 91 -8.13 -5.09 12.02
CA GLY A 91 -7.81 -3.66 12.16
C GLY A 91 -8.01 -3.11 13.58
N ARG A 92 -8.96 -3.66 14.35
CA ARG A 92 -9.15 -3.28 15.76
C ARG A 92 -8.01 -3.70 16.70
N ARG A 93 -7.15 -4.64 16.27
CA ARG A 93 -6.03 -5.15 17.08
C ARG A 93 -4.76 -4.34 16.89
N HIS A 94 -4.65 -3.55 15.83
CA HIS A 94 -3.45 -2.81 15.47
C HIS A 94 -3.80 -1.33 15.35
N PRO A 95 -3.49 -0.51 16.39
CA PRO A 95 -3.74 0.92 16.35
C PRO A 95 -3.17 1.58 15.08
N GLY A 96 -3.95 2.44 14.44
CA GLY A 96 -3.54 3.16 13.22
C GLY A 96 -3.74 2.40 11.92
N VAL A 97 -4.02 1.08 11.96
CA VAL A 97 -4.34 0.28 10.77
C VAL A 97 -5.80 0.48 10.38
N GLU A 98 -6.04 0.88 9.13
CA GLU A 98 -7.38 1.16 8.62
C GLU A 98 -7.56 0.59 7.21
N CYS A 99 -8.70 -0.05 6.95
CA CYS A 99 -9.07 -0.48 5.60
C CYS A 99 -9.94 0.60 4.94
N LEU A 100 -9.39 1.22 3.90
CA LEU A 100 -10.03 2.20 3.05
C LEU A 100 -10.82 1.46 1.97
N GLY A 101 -12.11 1.27 2.22
CA GLY A 101 -13.05 0.61 1.32
C GLY A 101 -13.93 1.61 0.57
N ARG A 102 -15.20 1.24 0.35
CA ARG A 102 -16.20 2.14 -0.25
C ARG A 102 -16.22 3.52 0.43
N ASP A 103 -16.54 4.56 -0.34
CA ASP A 103 -16.66 5.96 0.09
C ASP A 103 -15.33 6.62 0.51
N HIS A 104 -14.20 5.92 0.35
CA HIS A 104 -12.87 6.49 0.53
C HIS A 104 -12.23 6.81 -0.82
N TYR A 105 -11.44 7.89 -0.84
CA TYR A 105 -10.61 8.24 -1.97
C TYR A 105 -9.13 8.13 -1.59
N LEU A 106 -8.33 7.53 -2.46
CA LEU A 106 -6.91 7.33 -2.25
C LEU A 106 -6.10 7.94 -3.39
N GLY A 107 -5.10 8.75 -3.03
CA GLY A 107 -4.13 9.28 -3.97
C GLY A 107 -3.10 8.20 -4.34
N ILE A 108 -3.19 7.66 -5.55
CA ILE A 108 -2.30 6.61 -6.06
C ILE A 108 -1.12 7.28 -6.80
N PRO A 109 0.14 7.02 -6.42
CA PRO A 109 1.29 7.56 -7.12
C PRO A 109 1.38 7.04 -8.56
N GLU A 110 2.09 7.77 -9.42
CA GLU A 110 2.36 7.30 -10.77
C GLU A 110 3.00 5.90 -10.73
N MET A 111 2.46 4.95 -11.51
CA MET A 111 2.85 3.52 -11.47
C MET A 111 4.34 3.26 -11.67
N LYS A 112 5.05 4.14 -12.39
CA LYS A 112 6.49 4.00 -12.67
C LYS A 112 7.37 4.56 -11.56
N ARG A 113 6.79 5.18 -10.54
CA ARG A 113 7.53 5.81 -9.46
C ARG A 113 7.89 4.77 -8.42
N THR A 114 9.04 4.12 -8.61
CA THR A 114 9.54 3.05 -7.73
C THR A 114 10.79 3.47 -6.94
N GLU A 115 11.30 4.68 -7.14
CA GLU A 115 12.40 5.23 -6.35
C GLU A 115 11.88 5.86 -5.05
N PRO A 116 12.59 5.73 -3.91
CA PRO A 116 12.22 6.29 -2.62
C PRO A 116 12.39 7.81 -2.56
N ARG A 117 11.62 8.55 -3.38
CA ARG A 117 11.76 9.99 -3.58
C ARG A 117 10.42 10.72 -3.72
N GLY A 118 10.41 11.94 -3.22
CA GLY A 118 9.25 12.83 -3.20
C GLY A 118 8.19 12.39 -2.21
N ARG A 119 6.91 12.61 -2.50
CA ARG A 119 5.83 12.37 -1.53
C ARG A 119 5.49 10.89 -1.34
N SER A 120 5.37 10.15 -2.43
CA SER A 120 4.96 8.75 -2.39
C SER A 120 5.54 7.98 -3.57
N TYR A 121 5.83 6.70 -3.36
CA TYR A 121 6.37 5.79 -4.38
C TYR A 121 5.94 4.36 -4.12
N TRP A 122 5.96 3.54 -5.16
CA TRP A 122 5.71 2.10 -5.11
C TRP A 122 6.92 1.36 -4.59
N CYS A 123 6.84 0.83 -3.38
CA CYS A 123 7.85 -0.10 -2.85
C CYS A 123 7.67 -1.51 -3.42
N VAL A 124 6.43 -1.88 -3.77
CA VAL A 124 6.10 -3.06 -4.58
C VAL A 124 5.15 -2.60 -5.69
N PRO A 125 5.63 -2.38 -6.93
CA PRO A 125 4.76 -1.96 -8.02
C PRO A 125 3.80 -3.07 -8.40
N MET A 126 2.66 -2.71 -8.99
CA MET A 126 1.75 -3.69 -9.56
C MET A 126 2.24 -4.11 -10.96
N ASP A 127 2.71 -5.36 -11.09
CA ASP A 127 3.29 -5.88 -12.33
C ASP A 127 2.20 -6.21 -13.39
N ALA A 128 1.02 -6.66 -12.95
CA ALA A 128 -0.17 -6.92 -13.78
C ALA A 128 -1.47 -6.39 -13.14
N PRO A 129 -2.54 -6.15 -13.93
CA PRO A 129 -3.82 -5.68 -13.38
C PRO A 129 -4.36 -6.65 -12.33
N GLY A 130 -4.53 -6.17 -11.10
CA GLY A 130 -5.10 -6.98 -10.02
C GLY A 130 -4.07 -7.78 -9.21
N ASP A 131 -2.76 -7.53 -9.34
CA ASP A 131 -1.74 -8.05 -8.42
C ASP A 131 -1.85 -7.34 -7.05
N LEU A 132 -2.95 -7.63 -6.36
CA LEU A 132 -3.33 -7.11 -5.06
C LEU A 132 -2.75 -8.02 -3.97
N CYS A 133 -2.44 -7.45 -2.81
CA CYS A 133 -2.01 -8.18 -1.63
C CYS A 133 -3.11 -9.12 -1.13
N TYR A 134 -2.71 -10.30 -0.67
CA TYR A 134 -3.63 -11.23 -0.04
C TYR A 134 -3.90 -10.81 1.42
N PRO A 135 -5.16 -10.80 1.89
CA PRO A 135 -5.49 -10.37 3.24
C PRO A 135 -4.81 -11.16 4.36
N ASP A 136 -4.63 -12.47 4.18
CA ASP A 136 -3.97 -13.36 5.14
C ASP A 136 -2.48 -13.05 5.30
N GLU A 137 -1.75 -12.79 4.21
CA GLU A 137 -0.36 -12.33 4.28
C GLU A 137 -0.26 -10.99 5.03
N LEU A 138 -1.17 -10.05 4.76
CA LEU A 138 -1.20 -8.78 5.50
C LEU A 138 -1.52 -8.97 6.98
N GLU A 139 -2.36 -9.93 7.35
CA GLU A 139 -2.59 -10.25 8.76
C GLU A 139 -1.32 -10.82 9.42
N GLU A 140 -0.56 -11.65 8.72
CA GLU A 140 0.71 -12.18 9.21
C GLU A 140 1.75 -11.08 9.40
N LEU A 141 1.86 -10.18 8.42
CA LEU A 141 2.72 -8.98 8.50
C LEU A 141 2.43 -8.17 9.77
N LEU A 142 1.15 -7.89 10.04
CA LEU A 142 0.75 -7.11 11.21
C LEU A 142 0.95 -7.84 12.53
N ARG A 143 0.96 -9.18 12.56
CA ARG A 143 1.33 -9.95 13.75
C ARG A 143 2.84 -9.91 14.00
N LEU A 144 3.63 -9.94 12.94
CA LEU A 144 5.10 -9.99 13.02
C LEU A 144 5.70 -8.70 13.61
N GLY A 145 5.20 -7.53 13.21
CA GLY A 145 5.74 -6.24 13.63
C GLY A 145 5.79 -6.07 15.16
N PRO A 146 4.64 -6.13 15.87
CA PRO A 146 4.60 -6.01 17.33
C PRO A 146 5.43 -7.07 18.06
N ALA A 147 5.52 -8.30 17.54
CA ALA A 147 6.34 -9.35 18.14
C ALA A 147 7.82 -8.94 18.18
N ARG A 148 8.34 -8.39 17.07
CA ARG A 148 9.73 -7.91 16.98
C ARG A 148 9.99 -6.65 17.80
N ILE A 149 8.99 -5.78 17.96
CA ILE A 149 9.09 -4.63 18.90
C ILE A 149 9.28 -5.14 20.33
N GLY A 150 8.54 -6.19 20.71
CA GLY A 150 8.68 -6.82 22.03
C GLY A 150 10.03 -7.50 22.24
N GLU A 151 10.58 -8.13 21.22
CA GLU A 151 11.91 -8.77 21.25
C GLU A 151 13.06 -7.75 21.37
N ASN A 152 12.97 -6.60 20.70
CA ASN A 152 13.99 -5.55 20.78
C ASN A 152 13.96 -4.75 22.10
N ALA A 153 12.93 -4.92 22.92
CA ALA A 153 12.78 -4.22 24.21
C ALA A 153 13.24 -5.05 25.42
N GLY A 154 13.65 -6.31 25.22
CA GLY A 154 14.14 -7.23 26.27
C GLY A 154 15.65 -7.42 26.23
#